data_AF-X1LWI8-F1
#
_entry.id   AF-X1LWI8-F1
#
_cell.length_a   1.000
_cell.length_b   1.000
_cell.length_c   1.000
_cell.angle_alpha   90.00
_cell.angle_beta   90.00
_cell.angle_gamma   90.00
#
_symmetry.space_group_name_H-M   'P 1'
#
loop_
_entity.id
_entity.type
_entity.pdbx_description
1 polymer ?
#
loop_
_entity_poly.entity_id
_entity_poly.type
_entity_poly.pdbx_seq_one_letter_code
_entity_poly.pdbx_strand_id
1 'polypeptide(L)' 'EIVNLEPAETVKAIVDGDVDAIFAWEPNIYHAEKGLGENAVILPSDVGYLATFNLVSKNDFVENNQQ' A
#
# COMPACT_ATOMS: atom_id res chain seq x y z
N GLU A 1 -0.07 -17.77 2.95
CA GLU A 1 -0.38 -17.69 1.51
C GLU A 1 -0.29 -16.22 1.08
N ILE A 2 -0.13 -15.90 -0.21
CA ILE A 2 -0.16 -14.50 -0.69
C ILE A 2 -1.49 -14.31 -1.43
N VAL A 3 -2.25 -13.30 -1.00
CA VAL A 3 -3.53 -12.92 -1.64
C VAL A 3 -3.36 -11.60 -2.39
N ASN A 4 -4.02 -11.49 -3.54
CA ASN A 4 -4.04 -10.25 -4.32
C ASN A 4 -5.35 -9.51 -4.03
N LEU A 5 -5.24 -8.32 -3.44
CA LEU A 5 -6.36 -7.48 -3.04
C LEU A 5 -6.12 -6.05 -3.51
N GLU A 6 -7.18 -5.33 -3.83
CA GLU A 6 -7.08 -3.89 -4.06
C GLU A 6 -6.70 -3.17 -2.76
N PRO A 7 -6.01 -2.01 -2.82
CA PRO A 7 -5.54 -1.33 -1.61
C PRO A 7 -6.64 -1.04 -0.58
N ALA A 8 -7.82 -0.63 -1.03
CA ALA A 8 -8.96 -0.38 -0.15
C ALA A 8 -9.49 -1.65 0.54
N GLU A 9 -9.36 -2.82 -0.10
CA GLU A 9 -9.80 -4.10 0.44
C GLU A 9 -8.85 -4.62 1.51
N THR A 10 -7.55 -4.31 1.40
CA THR A 10 -6.53 -4.74 2.38
C THR A 10 -6.82 -4.23 3.80
N VAL A 11 -7.33 -3.01 3.94
CA VAL A 11 -7.70 -2.42 5.24
C VAL A 11 -8.84 -3.21 5.90
N LYS A 12 -9.86 -3.60 5.13
CA LYS A 12 -10.97 -4.40 5.65
C LYS A 12 -10.48 -5.80 6.03
N ALA A 13 -9.70 -6.43 5.16
CA ALA A 13 -9.22 -7.79 5.36
C ALA A 13 -8.38 -7.95 6.64
N ILE A 14 -7.48 -7.00 6.94
CA ILE A 14 -6.68 -7.07 8.18
C ILE A 14 -7.52 -6.79 9.43
N VAL A 15 -8.50 -5.88 9.36
CA VAL A 15 -9.39 -5.56 10.48
C VAL A 15 -10.35 -6.70 10.80
N ASP A 16 -10.85 -7.40 9.78
CA ASP A 16 -11.73 -8.56 9.94
C ASP A 16 -10.97 -9.85 10.31
N GLY A 17 -9.64 -9.84 10.18
CA GLY A 17 -8.78 -10.98 10.48
C GLY A 17 -8.68 -12.02 9.35
N ASP A 18 -9.03 -11.64 8.12
CA ASP A 18 -8.95 -12.48 6.93
C ASP A 18 -7.49 -12.69 6.46
N VAL A 19 -6.59 -11.79 6.85
CA VAL A 19 -5.15 -11.87 6.57
C VAL A 19 -4.33 -11.58 7.83
N ASP A 20 -3.13 -12.16 7.92
CA ASP A 20 -2.25 -12.00 9.08
C ASP A 20 -1.42 -10.69 9.03
N ALA A 21 -1.18 -10.17 7.83
CA ALA A 21 -0.38 -8.96 7.60
C ALA A 21 -0.73 -8.33 6.24
N ILE A 22 -0.53 -7.01 6.14
CA ILE A 22 -0.65 -6.26 4.89
C ILE A 22 0.62 -5.47 4.61
N PHE A 23 0.96 -5.33 3.33
CA PHE A 23 1.95 -4.38 2.86
C PHE A 23 1.21 -3.18 2.24
N ALA A 24 1.42 -1.98 2.77
CA ALA A 24 0.61 -0.83 2.46
C ALA A 24 1.41 0.49 2.50
N TRP A 25 0.77 1.57 2.08
CA TRP A 25 1.26 2.94 2.17
C TRP A 25 0.14 3.86 2.72
N GLU A 26 0.49 5.06 3.14
CA GLU A 26 -0.50 6.04 3.62
C GLU A 26 -1.50 6.46 2.53
N PRO A 27 -2.80 6.62 2.84
CA PRO A 27 -3.40 6.62 4.18
C PRO A 27 -3.92 5.24 4.65
N ASN A 28 -3.62 4.15 3.93
CA ASN A 28 -4.17 2.83 4.26
C ASN A 28 -3.61 2.30 5.59
N ILE A 29 -2.35 2.61 5.91
CA ILE A 29 -1.73 2.29 7.21
C ILE A 29 -2.51 2.96 8.33
N TYR A 30 -2.70 4.28 8.25
CA TYR A 30 -3.51 5.01 9.22
C TYR A 30 -4.92 4.41 9.43
N HIS A 31 -5.59 4.01 8.34
CA HIS A 31 -6.91 3.41 8.44
C HIS A 31 -6.89 2.01 9.09
N ALA A 32 -5.88 1.19 8.79
CA ALA A 32 -5.71 -0.12 9.41
C ALA A 32 -5.38 0.00 10.90
N GLU A 33 -4.47 0.91 11.29
CA GLU A 33 -4.17 1.19 12.69
C GLU A 33 -5.40 1.65 13.46
N LYS A 34 -6.19 2.55 12.86
CA LYS A 34 -7.44 3.02 13.47
C LYS A 34 -8.47 1.91 13.64
N GLY A 35 -8.55 0.98 12.70
CA GLY A 35 -9.47 -0.17 12.74
C GLY A 35 -9.04 -1.24 13.76
N LEU A 36 -7.74 -1.52 13.86
CA LEU A 36 -7.17 -2.52 14.77
C LEU A 36 -7.05 -2.01 16.21
N GLY A 37 -6.94 -0.69 16.41
CA GLY A 37 -6.78 -0.08 17.73
C GLY A 37 -5.50 -0.56 18.42
N GLU A 38 -5.61 -1.02 19.67
CA GLU A 38 -4.48 -1.51 20.46
C GLU A 38 -3.82 -2.78 19.89
N ASN A 39 -4.48 -3.48 18.96
CA ASN A 39 -3.94 -4.68 18.31
C ASN A 39 -3.04 -4.34 17.11
N ALA A 40 -2.93 -3.06 16.73
CA ALA A 40 -2.11 -2.64 15.61
C ALA A 40 -0.61 -2.79 15.94
N VAL A 41 0.14 -3.43 15.04
CA VAL A 41 1.59 -3.52 15.12
C VAL A 41 2.19 -3.11 13.78
N ILE A 42 3.00 -2.05 13.79
CA ILE A 42 3.80 -1.66 12.63
C ILE A 42 5.13 -2.39 12.69
N LEU A 43 5.37 -3.25 11.70
CA LEU A 43 6.66 -3.89 11.52
C LEU A 43 7.64 -2.86 10.93
N PRO A 44 8.84 -2.69 11.50
CA PRO A 44 9.83 -1.74 10.99
C PRO A 44 10.17 -2.05 9.53
N SER A 45 10.08 -1.03 8.67
CA SER A 45 10.31 -1.13 7.21
C SER A 45 11.79 -1.24 6.83
N ASP A 46 12.68 -1.24 7.81
CA ASP A 46 14.14 -1.31 7.69
C ASP A 46 14.61 -2.59 6.98
N VAL A 47 13.70 -3.56 6.85
CA VAL A 47 13.90 -4.86 6.21
C VAL A 47 13.27 -4.87 4.80
N GLY A 48 14.00 -4.31 3.83
CA GLY A 48 14.11 -4.94 2.50
C GLY A 48 13.39 -4.30 1.30
N TYR A 49 12.49 -3.32 1.47
CA TYR A 49 11.79 -2.70 0.33
C TYR A 49 11.54 -1.20 0.49
N LEU A 50 11.99 -0.42 -0.50
CA LEU A 50 11.71 1.01 -0.61
C LEU A 50 10.55 1.23 -1.61
N ALA A 51 9.40 1.66 -1.12
CA ALA A 51 8.29 2.06 -1.97
C ALA A 51 8.66 3.32 -2.77
N THR A 52 8.47 3.28 -4.09
CA THR A 52 8.70 4.44 -4.98
C THR A 52 7.44 4.74 -5.77
N PHE A 53 7.11 6.03 -5.87
CA PHE A 53 6.05 6.52 -6.74
C PHE A 53 6.70 7.13 -7.98
N ASN A 54 6.60 6.42 -9.10
CA ASN A 54 7.23 6.83 -10.35
C ASN A 54 6.22 7.58 -11.21
N LEU A 55 6.52 8.84 -11.54
CA LEU A 55 5.80 9.55 -12.59
C LEU A 55 6.29 9.04 -13.94
N VAL A 56 5.39 8.43 -14.70
CA VAL A 56 5.68 7.89 -16.03
C VAL A 56 4.69 8.44 -17.05
N SER A 57 5.14 8.56 -18.28
CA SER A 57 4.30 8.95 -19.42
C SER A 57 4.60 8.05 -20.60
N LYS A 58 3.70 8.01 -21.57
CA LYS A 58 3.98 7.32 -22.84
C LYS A 58 5.03 8.12 -23.62
N ASN A 59 5.94 7.40 -24.28
CA ASN A 59 7.00 8.02 -25.06
C ASN A 59 6.45 8.97 -26.12
N ASP A 60 5.43 8.53 -26.87
CA ASP A 60 4.78 9.32 -27.92
C ASP A 60 4.14 10.61 -27.39
N PHE A 61 3.54 10.56 -26.20
CA PHE A 61 3.00 11.75 -25.56
C PHE A 61 4.10 12.76 -25.24
N VAL A 62 5.21 12.31 -24.66
CA VAL A 62 6.34 13.19 -24.30
C VAL A 62 6.98 13.78 -25.56
N GLU A 63 7.22 12.97 -26.58
CA GLU A 63 7.84 13.41 -27.84
C GLU A 63 6.98 14.43 -28.61
N ASN A 64 5.66 14.25 -28.63
CA ASN A 64 4.75 15.14 -29.36
C ASN A 64 4.34 16.41 -28.59
N ASN A 65 4.71 16.55 -27.32
CA ASN A 65 4.31 17.68 -26.45
C ASN A 65 5.52 18.32 -25.73
N GLN A 66 6.70 18.31 -26.36
CA GLN A 66 7.87 19.03 -25.86
C GLN A 66 7.68 20.55 -26.04
N GLN A 67 8.09 21.35 -25.04
CA GLN A 67 8.10 22.83 -25.12
C GLN A 67 9.45 23.36 -25.59
#